data_AF-A0A653E631-F1
#
_entry.id   AF-A0A653E631-F1
#
_cell.length_a   1.000
_cell.length_b   1.000
_cell.length_c   1.000
_cell.angle_alpha   90.00
_cell.angle_beta   90.00
_cell.angle_gamma   90.00
#
_symmetry.space_group_name_H-M   'P 1'
#
loop_
_entity.id
_entity.type
_entity.pdbx_description
1 polymer ?
#
loop_
_entity_poly.entity_id
_entity_poly.type
_entity_poly.pdbx_seq_one_letter_code
_entity_poly.pdbx_strand_id
1 'polypeptide(L)'
;MLLGRPPNDMDVVMFADIPLAIEQSLQPLDVKILTNNHWIKANYKVDFYLVELSVNPETLIELSTYWYSMWSHRRTLQWKGFLSVRLDPGFDQEASTLLGIRRQELQNEQN
;
A
#
# COMPACT_ATOMS: atom_id res chain seq x y z
N MET A 1 -22.99 -6.47 -8.47
CA MET A 1 -22.28 -7.26 -9.51
C MET A 1 -23.25 -7.50 -10.64
N LEU A 2 -22.92 -7.08 -11.87
CA LEU A 2 -23.74 -7.37 -13.04
C LEU A 2 -23.29 -8.74 -13.58
N LEU A 3 -24.17 -9.73 -13.53
CA LEU A 3 -23.98 -11.05 -14.12
C LEU A 3 -23.99 -10.93 -15.65
N GLY A 4 -22.88 -11.25 -16.32
CA GLY A 4 -22.88 -11.48 -17.78
C GLY A 4 -21.80 -10.78 -18.61
N ARG A 5 -20.84 -10.05 -18.03
CA ARG A 5 -19.65 -9.61 -18.80
C ARG A 5 -18.52 -10.64 -18.66
N PRO A 6 -17.75 -10.92 -19.73
CA PRO A 6 -16.55 -11.75 -19.62
C PRO A 6 -15.58 -11.13 -18.60
N PRO A 7 -14.93 -11.91 -17.71
CA PRO A 7 -13.97 -11.39 -16.75
C PRO A 7 -12.63 -11.13 -17.44
N ASN A 8 -12.55 -10.12 -18.31
CA ASN A 8 -11.37 -9.88 -19.14
C ASN A 8 -10.67 -8.56 -18.82
N ASP A 9 -10.91 -8.04 -17.62
CA ASP A 9 -10.32 -6.79 -17.17
C ASP A 9 -10.16 -6.85 -15.66
N MET A 10 -8.92 -7.08 -15.22
CA MET A 10 -8.57 -7.17 -13.81
C MET A 10 -7.40 -6.24 -13.52
N ASP A 11 -7.54 -5.44 -12.47
CA ASP A 11 -6.44 -4.69 -11.88
C ASP A 11 -5.71 -5.60 -10.88
N VAL A 12 -4.40 -5.77 -11.05
CA VAL A 12 -3.54 -6.53 -10.14
C VAL A 12 -2.44 -5.62 -9.64
N VAL A 13 -2.35 -5.48 -8.32
CA VAL A 13 -1.25 -4.78 -7.66
C VAL A 13 -0.54 -5.77 -6.76
N MET A 14 0.73 -6.00 -7.05
CA MET A 14 1.59 -6.91 -6.32
C MET A 14 2.55 -6.11 -5.45
N PHE A 15 2.61 -6.46 -4.17
CA PHE A 15 3.65 -5.99 -3.25
C PHE A 15 4.64 -7.14 -3.07
N ALA A 16 5.90 -6.93 -3.44
CA ALA A 16 6.91 -7.97 -3.39
C ALA A 16 8.25 -7.42 -2.90
N ASP A 17 8.95 -8.23 -2.10
CA ASP A 17 10.38 -8.06 -1.89
C ASP A 17 11.11 -8.69 -3.07
N ILE A 18 12.01 -7.94 -3.70
CA ILE A 18 12.79 -8.39 -4.86
C ILE A 18 14.25 -8.42 -4.44
N PRO A 19 14.78 -9.60 -4.08
CA PRO A 19 16.18 -9.70 -3.71
C PRO A 19 17.09 -9.29 -4.87
N LEU A 20 18.18 -8.58 -4.58
CA LEU A 20 19.14 -8.10 -5.58
C LEU A 20 19.65 -9.22 -6.51
N ALA A 21 19.84 -10.43 -5.98
CA ALA A 21 20.26 -11.59 -6.78
C ALA A 21 19.21 -11.99 -7.84
N ILE A 22 17.91 -11.84 -7.53
CA ILE A 22 16.83 -12.09 -8.48
C ILE A 22 16.78 -10.97 -9.50
N GLU A 23 16.80 -9.72 -9.06
CA GLU A 23 16.82 -8.54 -9.92
C GLU A 23 17.93 -8.62 -10.98
N GLN A 24 19.15 -8.97 -10.56
CA GLN A 24 20.30 -9.14 -11.44
C GLN A 24 20.19 -10.34 -12.39
N SER A 25 19.34 -11.32 -12.08
CA SER A 25 19.11 -12.49 -12.94
C SER A 25 18.01 -12.27 -13.99
N LEU A 26 17.22 -11.21 -13.86
CA LEU A 26 16.08 -10.92 -14.74
C LEU A 26 16.55 -10.76 -16.19
N GLN A 27 15.88 -11.46 -17.09
CA GLN A 27 16.05 -11.28 -18.52
C GLN A 27 15.14 -10.16 -19.03
N PRO A 28 15.41 -9.59 -20.23
CA PRO A 28 14.59 -8.50 -20.77
C PRO A 28 13.09 -8.84 -20.87
N LEU A 29 12.75 -10.12 -21.10
CA LEU A 29 11.36 -10.56 -21.12
C LEU A 29 10.72 -10.51 -19.72
N ASP A 30 11.45 -10.89 -18.68
CA ASP A 30 10.95 -10.85 -17.30
C ASP A 30 10.66 -9.41 -16.88
N VAL A 31 11.60 -8.50 -17.15
CA VAL A 31 11.42 -7.06 -16.93
C VAL A 31 10.20 -6.55 -17.68
N LYS A 32 9.99 -6.98 -18.93
CA LYS A 32 8.84 -6.59 -19.76
C LYS A 32 7.51 -7.08 -19.17
N ILE A 33 7.47 -8.31 -18.65
CA ILE A 33 6.29 -8.90 -17.99
C ILE A 33 5.96 -8.17 -16.68
N LEU A 34 6.96 -7.59 -16.02
CA LEU A 34 6.77 -6.88 -14.75
C LEU A 34 6.44 -5.39 -14.91
N THR A 35 6.84 -4.75 -16.03
CA THR A 35 6.83 -3.28 -16.12
C THR A 35 6.06 -2.71 -17.32
N ASN A 36 5.85 -3.49 -18.39
CA ASN A 36 5.22 -2.97 -19.62
C ASN A 36 3.71 -3.20 -19.61
N ASN A 37 2.96 -2.31 -18.95
CA ASN A 37 1.51 -2.40 -18.81
C ASN A 37 0.77 -2.58 -20.15
N HIS A 38 1.17 -1.89 -21.21
CA HIS A 38 0.53 -2.05 -22.52
C HIS A 38 0.70 -3.47 -23.07
N TRP A 39 1.91 -4.02 -22.98
CA TRP A 39 2.18 -5.39 -23.42
C TRP A 39 1.48 -6.41 -22.51
N ILE A 40 1.52 -6.23 -21.19
CA ILE A 40 0.83 -7.09 -20.22
C ILE A 40 -0.67 -7.10 -20.50
N LYS A 41 -1.29 -5.93 -20.69
CA LYS A 41 -2.71 -5.80 -21.01
C LYS A 41 -3.07 -6.50 -22.31
N ALA A 42 -2.23 -6.36 -23.34
CA ALA A 42 -2.45 -7.01 -24.62
C ALA A 42 -2.43 -8.55 -24.51
N ASN A 43 -1.48 -9.11 -23.75
CA ASN A 43 -1.23 -10.55 -23.66
C ASN A 43 -2.05 -11.26 -22.56
N TYR A 44 -2.24 -10.62 -21.41
CA TYR A 44 -2.86 -11.21 -20.22
C TYR A 44 -4.20 -10.59 -19.83
N LYS A 45 -4.61 -9.48 -20.44
CA LYS A 45 -5.88 -8.77 -20.13
C LYS A 45 -5.95 -8.25 -18.69
N VAL A 46 -4.79 -7.88 -18.13
CA VAL A 46 -4.62 -7.36 -16.76
C VAL A 46 -3.93 -6.00 -16.81
N ASP A 47 -4.38 -5.06 -15.97
CA ASP A 47 -3.57 -3.88 -15.59
C ASP A 47 -2.71 -4.28 -14.39
N PHE A 48 -1.39 -4.32 -14.57
CA PHE A 48 -0.46 -4.89 -13.58
C PHE A 48 0.46 -3.81 -13.03
N TYR A 49 0.53 -3.72 -11.71
CA TYR A 49 1.43 -2.80 -11.01
C TYR A 49 2.22 -3.57 -9.96
N LEU A 50 3.54 -3.37 -9.98
CA LEU A 50 4.46 -3.92 -9.00
C LEU A 50 4.90 -2.79 -8.07
N VAL A 51 4.76 -3.03 -6.77
CA VAL A 51 5.30 -2.17 -5.71
C VAL A 51 6.36 -2.96 -4.97
N GLU A 52 7.60 -2.48 -5.02
CA GLU A 52 8.69 -3.09 -4.26
C GLU A 52 8.55 -2.78 -2.77
N LEU A 53 8.76 -3.77 -1.91
CA LEU A 53 8.77 -3.59 -0.46
C LEU A 53 10.03 -2.87 0.05
N SER A 54 11.06 -2.77 -0.79
CA SER A 54 12.33 -2.10 -0.52
C SER A 54 12.24 -0.57 -0.57
N VAL A 55 11.15 0.00 -1.11
CA VAL A 55 10.95 1.46 -1.14
C VAL A 55 10.87 2.02 0.28
N ASN A 56 11.15 3.32 0.42
CA ASN A 56 11.11 3.94 1.73
C ASN A 56 9.71 3.76 2.39
N PRO A 57 9.64 3.63 3.73
CA PRO A 57 8.38 3.34 4.41
C PRO A 57 7.27 4.35 4.18
N GLU A 58 7.59 5.64 4.04
CA GLU A 58 6.59 6.69 3.77
C GLU A 58 5.91 6.45 2.42
N THR A 59 6.70 6.19 1.36
CA THR A 59 6.20 5.84 0.03
C THR A 59 5.42 4.53 0.04
N LEU A 60 5.85 3.52 0.81
CA LEU A 60 5.11 2.27 0.92
C LEU A 60 3.73 2.49 1.55
N ILE A 61 3.64 3.31 2.59
CA ILE A 61 2.38 3.71 3.23
C ILE A 61 1.48 4.46 2.24
N GLU A 62 2.05 5.43 1.51
CA GLU A 62 1.31 6.21 0.50
C GLU A 62 0.75 5.32 -0.61
N LEU A 63 1.57 4.43 -1.19
CA LEU A 63 1.13 3.51 -2.24
C LEU A 63 0.09 2.52 -1.72
N SER A 64 0.29 1.94 -0.53
CA SER A 64 -0.69 1.04 0.09
C SER A 64 -2.04 1.73 0.30
N THR A 65 -2.00 2.97 0.79
CA THR A 65 -3.17 3.81 1.03
C THR A 65 -3.88 4.17 -0.27
N TYR A 66 -3.13 4.56 -1.30
CA TYR A 66 -3.64 4.90 -2.62
C TYR A 66 -4.38 3.71 -3.25
N TRP A 67 -3.70 2.57 -3.33
CA TRP A 67 -4.26 1.36 -3.94
C TRP A 67 -5.50 0.89 -3.19
N TYR A 68 -5.44 0.78 -1.86
CA TYR A 68 -6.63 0.47 -1.07
C TYR A 68 -7.78 1.44 -1.34
N SER A 69 -7.49 2.75 -1.44
CA SER A 69 -8.51 3.77 -1.68
C SER A 69 -9.23 3.54 -3.01
N MET A 70 -8.49 3.22 -4.09
CA MET A 70 -9.04 2.99 -5.43
C MET A 70 -10.16 1.94 -5.48
N TRP A 71 -10.11 0.91 -4.63
CA TRP A 71 -11.17 -0.12 -4.54
C TRP A 71 -12.15 0.08 -3.40
N SER A 72 -11.92 1.07 -2.52
CA SER A 72 -12.80 1.38 -1.39
C SER A 72 -14.03 2.23 -1.78
N HIS A 73 -14.11 2.71 -3.02
CA HIS A 73 -15.21 3.55 -3.48
C HIS A 73 -16.53 2.80 -3.57
N ARG A 74 -17.56 3.41 -2.97
CA ARG A 74 -18.95 3.07 -3.28
C ARG A 74 -19.34 3.75 -4.60
N ARG A 75 -20.27 3.14 -5.34
CA ARG A 75 -20.88 3.73 -6.55
C ARG A 75 -21.56 5.10 -6.32
N THR A 76 -21.65 5.53 -5.06
CA THR A 76 -22.19 6.82 -4.63
C THR A 76 -21.19 7.97 -4.69
N LEU A 77 -19.98 7.75 -5.24
CA LEU A 77 -18.92 8.76 -5.39
C LEU A 77 -18.39 9.35 -4.06
N GLN A 78 -18.72 8.73 -2.93
CA GLN A 78 -18.15 9.10 -1.63
C GLN A 78 -16.79 8.42 -1.47
N TRP A 79 -15.76 9.25 -1.25
CA TRP A 79 -14.40 8.79 -0.98
C TRP A 79 -14.19 8.72 0.53
N LYS A 80 -13.93 7.52 1.05
CA LYS A 80 -13.34 7.37 2.37
C LYS A 80 -11.83 7.45 2.18
N GLY A 81 -11.26 8.61 2.44
CA GLY A 81 -9.82 8.83 2.33
C GLY A 81 -9.08 8.54 3.63
N PHE A 82 -7.76 8.52 3.53
CA PHE A 82 -6.86 8.54 4.68
C PHE A 82 -6.21 9.92 4.76
N LEU A 83 -5.95 10.37 5.99
CA LEU A 83 -5.18 11.57 6.25
C LEU A 83 -3.81 11.15 6.79
N SER A 84 -2.75 11.53 6.09
CA SER A 84 -1.38 11.41 6.61
C SER A 84 -1.05 12.69 7.38
N VAL A 85 -0.73 12.54 8.67
CA VAL A 85 -0.32 13.64 9.54
C VAL A 85 1.11 13.36 9.97
N ARG A 86 2.04 14.24 9.57
CA ARG A 86 3.40 14.21 10.13
C ARG A 86 3.35 14.75 11.54
N LEU A 87 3.79 13.95 12.50
CA LEU A 87 4.00 14.40 13.87
C LEU A 87 5.30 15.19 13.93
N ASP A 88 5.29 16.30 14.66
CA ASP A 88 6.49 17.09 14.89
C ASP A 88 7.33 16.43 16.01
N PRO A 89 8.57 15.98 15.71
CA PRO A 89 9.43 15.34 16.69
C PRO A 89 9.76 16.20 17.92
N GLY A 90 9.59 17.53 17.82
CA GLY A 90 9.77 18.45 18.95
C GLY A 90 8.85 18.15 20.15
N PHE A 91 7.75 17.43 19.92
CA PHE A 91 6.80 17.05 20.97
C PHE A 91 7.02 15.63 21.53
N ASP A 92 8.04 14.88 21.06
CA ASP A 92 8.24 13.48 21.45
C ASP A 92 8.48 13.30 22.96
N GLN A 93 9.20 14.25 23.58
CA GLN A 93 9.50 14.22 25.02
C GLN A 93 8.25 14.48 25.87
N GLU A 94 7.39 15.41 25.43
CA GLU A 94 6.13 15.72 26.09
C GLU A 94 5.17 14.53 25.95
N ALA A 95 5.04 13.97 24.73
CA ALA A 95 4.22 12.78 24.46
C ALA A 95 4.65 11.59 25.32
N SER A 96 5.96 11.33 25.43
CA SER A 96 6.51 10.25 26.27
C SER A 96 6.18 10.44 27.75
N THR A 97 6.21 11.69 28.23
CA THR A 97 5.86 12.03 29.62
C THR A 97 4.37 11.75 29.89
N LEU A 98 3.50 12.17 28.97
CA LEU A 98 2.06 11.93 29.06
C LEU A 98 1.73 10.42 29.06
N LEU A 99 2.40 9.63 28.24
CA LEU A 99 2.27 8.16 28.23
C LEU A 99 2.68 7.52 29.55
N GLY A 100 3.73 8.04 30.21
CA GLY A 100 4.15 7.60 31.54
C GLY A 100 3.09 7.85 32.61
N ILE A 101 2.52 9.06 32.63
CA ILE A 101 1.43 9.43 33.55
C ILE A 101 0.23 8.50 33.34
N ARG A 102 -0.22 8.32 32.10
CA ARG A 102 -1.38 7.47 31.81
C ARG A 102 -1.16 6.01 32.22
N ARG A 103 0.05 5.49 32.08
CA ARG A 103 0.40 4.13 32.55
C ARG A 103 0.23 4.00 34.06
N GLN A 104 0.63 5.02 34.84
CA GLN A 104 0.50 5.01 36.29
C GLN A 104 -0.97 5.08 36.72
N GLU A 105 -1.79 5.91 36.07
CA GLU A 105 -3.24 5.97 36.32
C GLU A 105 -3.91 4.62 36.10
N LEU A 106 -3.62 3.95 34.97
CA LEU A 106 -4.16 2.63 34.65
C LEU A 106 -3.78 1.57 35.68
N GLN A 107 -2.57 1.63 36.26
CA GLN A 107 -2.15 0.73 37.33
C GLN A 107 -2.89 1.01 38.64
N ASN A 108 -3.20 2.27 38.92
CA ASN A 108 -3.95 2.66 40.10
C ASN A 108 -5.45 2.31 39.98
N GLU A 109 -6.02 2.33 38.77
CA GLU A 109 -7.40 1.91 38.48
C GLU A 109 -7.63 0.39 38.63
N GLN A 110 -6.57 -0.42 38.63
CA GLN A 110 -6.62 -1.88 38.72
C GLN A 110 -6.41 -2.44 40.14
N ASN A 111 -6.10 -1.58 41.12
CA ASN A 111 -5.96 -1.91 42.55
C ASN A 111 -7.20 -1.47 43.35
#